data_AF-A0A931RSM7-F1
#
_entry.id   AF-A0A931RSM7-F1
#
_cell.length_a   1.000
_cell.length_b   1.000
_cell.length_c   1.000
_cell.angle_alpha   90.00
_cell.angle_beta   90.00
_cell.angle_gamma   90.00
#
_symmetry.space_group_name_H-M   'P 1'
#
loop_
_entity.id
_entity.type
_entity.pdbx_description
1 polymer ?
#
loop_
_entity_poly.entity_id
_entity_poly.type
_entity_poly.pdbx_seq_one_letter_code
_entity_poly.pdbx_strand_id
1 'polypeptide(L)'
;MVSISVNGVTISASGQGVVIRDGKVIVDGKDVTPVDAKEISITVNGNVNKVEADACREIYVTGEVGNVKTLSGDVIVTGNVKGSVQTMSGDVACGGSVAGSVSTMSGDVKHRK
;
A
#
# COMPACT_ATOMS: atom_id res chain seq x y z
N MET A 1 11.69 -12.90 2.16
CA MET A 1 12.07 -11.58 2.70
C MET A 1 11.53 -10.54 1.73
N VAL A 2 10.86 -9.51 2.25
CA VAL A 2 10.19 -8.47 1.46
C VAL A 2 11.01 -7.19 1.61
N SER A 3 11.11 -6.41 0.54
CA SER A 3 11.78 -5.11 0.55
C SER A 3 10.72 -4.01 0.52
N ILE A 4 10.63 -3.20 1.58
CA ILE A 4 9.64 -2.13 1.70
C ILE A 4 10.40 -0.81 1.73
N SER A 5 10.10 0.06 0.76
CA SER A 5 10.66 1.40 0.68
C SER A 5 9.65 2.42 1.21
N VAL A 6 10.08 3.25 2.16
CA VAL A 6 9.31 4.38 2.69
C VAL A 6 10.07 5.65 2.31
N ASN A 7 9.51 6.47 1.42
CA ASN A 7 10.18 7.67 0.88
C ASN A 7 11.62 7.41 0.37
N GLY A 8 11.84 6.26 -0.28
CA GLY A 8 13.14 5.85 -0.81
C GLY A 8 14.03 5.11 0.19
N VAL A 9 13.73 5.15 1.49
CA VAL A 9 14.46 4.37 2.50
C VAL A 9 13.96 2.94 2.50
N THR A 10 14.83 2.00 2.11
CA THR A 10 14.48 0.59 1.96
C THR A 10 14.76 -0.20 3.23
N ILE A 11 13.78 -1.00 3.65
CA ILE A 11 13.79 -1.80 4.87
C ILE A 11 13.43 -3.24 4.50
N SER A 12 14.20 -4.20 5.03
CA SER A 12 13.88 -5.62 4.92
C SER A 12 12.84 -6.02 5.97
N ALA A 13 11.77 -6.64 5.52
CA ALA A 13 10.63 -7.04 6.33
C ALA A 13 10.23 -8.50 6.07
N SER A 14 9.43 -9.06 6.97
CA SER A 14 8.79 -10.37 6.81
C SER A 14 7.54 -10.30 5.92
N GLY A 15 6.90 -9.12 5.79
CA GLY A 15 5.71 -8.91 4.95
C GLY A 15 4.40 -9.11 5.70
N GLN A 16 4.41 -9.01 7.04
CA GLN A 16 3.20 -9.11 7.85
C GLN A 16 2.26 -7.93 7.65
N GLY A 17 2.81 -6.72 7.52
CA GLY A 17 2.03 -5.57 7.10
C GLY A 17 2.71 -4.22 7.27
N VAL A 18 2.17 -3.24 6.54
CA VAL A 18 2.55 -1.83 6.61
C VAL A 18 1.36 -1.05 7.15
N VAL A 19 1.59 -0.21 8.16
CA VAL A 19 0.56 0.64 8.77
C VAL A 19 1.08 2.07 8.82
N ILE A 20 0.36 3.01 8.23
CA ILE A 20 0.61 4.45 8.32
C ILE A 20 -0.56 5.08 9.08
N ARG A 21 -0.29 5.64 10.26
CA ARG A 21 -1.31 6.31 11.08
C ARG A 21 -0.71 7.50 11.82
N ASP A 22 -1.43 8.62 11.83
CA ASP A 22 -1.00 9.86 12.49
C ASP A 22 0.44 10.29 12.15
N GLY A 23 0.83 10.16 10.87
CA GLY A 23 2.17 10.48 10.39
C GLY A 23 3.26 9.47 10.77
N LYS A 24 2.93 8.41 11.50
CA LYS A 24 3.85 7.32 11.83
C LYS A 24 3.79 6.20 10.81
N VAL A 25 4.94 5.62 10.49
CA VAL A 25 5.04 4.47 9.58
C VAL A 25 5.55 3.27 10.35
N ILE A 26 4.74 2.22 10.41
CA ILE A 26 5.03 0.98 11.13
C ILE A 26 5.11 -0.16 10.12
N VAL A 27 6.26 -0.81 10.02
CA VAL A 27 6.49 -1.96 9.14
C VAL A 27 6.76 -3.18 10.01
N ASP A 28 5.89 -4.19 9.91
CA ASP A 28 5.96 -5.43 10.70
C ASP A 28 6.12 -5.19 12.23
N GLY A 29 5.44 -4.14 12.73
CA GLY A 29 5.49 -3.75 14.14
C GLY A 29 6.70 -2.89 14.54
N LYS A 30 7.63 -2.61 13.62
CA LYS A 30 8.75 -1.70 13.84
C LYS A 30 8.41 -0.30 13.32
N ASP A 31 8.58 0.70 14.19
CA ASP A 31 8.48 2.11 13.80
C ASP A 31 9.67 2.47 12.89
N VAL A 32 9.35 2.96 11.70
CA VAL A 32 10.28 3.41 10.66
C VAL A 32 9.88 4.78 10.14
N THR A 33 9.20 5.57 10.98
CA THR A 33 8.69 6.88 10.63
C THR A 33 9.80 7.77 10.08
N PRO A 34 9.68 8.27 8.84
CA PRO A 34 10.66 9.17 8.27
C PRO A 34 10.65 10.50 9.03
N VAL A 35 11.84 11.01 9.35
CA VAL A 35 12.00 12.35 9.94
C VAL A 35 11.70 13.38 8.84
N ASP A 36 10.79 14.32 9.11
CA ASP A 36 10.42 15.46 8.22
C ASP A 36 9.74 15.13 6.87
N ALA A 37 8.98 14.04 6.78
CA ALA A 37 8.16 13.78 5.60
C ALA A 37 6.82 14.54 5.64
N LYS A 38 6.66 15.55 4.76
CA LYS A 38 5.35 16.19 4.51
C LYS A 38 4.36 15.22 3.87
N GLU A 39 4.86 14.23 3.14
CA GLU A 39 4.05 13.25 2.43
C GLU A 39 4.76 11.89 2.42
N ILE A 40 3.98 10.81 2.44
CA ILE A 40 4.48 9.44 2.60
C ILE A 40 4.18 8.66 1.32
N SER A 41 5.21 8.08 0.72
CA SER A 41 5.14 7.17 -0.44
C SER A 41 5.69 5.81 -0.05
N ILE A 42 4.94 4.74 -0.36
CA ILE A 42 5.30 3.37 0.01
C ILE A 42 5.49 2.54 -1.25
N THR A 43 6.63 1.85 -1.34
CA THR A 43 6.90 0.84 -2.37
C THR A 43 7.13 -0.51 -1.71
N VAL A 44 6.26 -1.48 -1.95
CA VAL A 44 6.42 -2.86 -1.47
C VAL A 44 6.91 -3.74 -2.61
N ASN A 45 8.13 -4.23 -2.47
CA ASN A 45 8.76 -5.19 -3.38
C ASN A 45 8.72 -6.60 -2.77
N GLY A 46 7.72 -7.38 -3.21
CA GLY A 46 7.43 -8.71 -2.71
C GLY A 46 6.01 -8.82 -2.13
N ASN A 47 5.73 -9.92 -1.46
CA ASN A 47 4.38 -10.23 -0.99
C ASN A 47 4.11 -9.64 0.39
N VAL A 48 2.96 -9.01 0.59
CA VAL A 48 2.57 -8.42 1.88
C VAL A 48 1.13 -8.80 2.25
N ASN A 49 0.88 -9.14 3.51
CA ASN A 49 -0.46 -9.56 3.91
C ASN A 49 -1.45 -8.38 3.98
N LYS A 50 -1.00 -7.20 4.41
CA LYS A 50 -1.84 -6.00 4.48
C LYS A 50 -1.05 -4.70 4.34
N VAL A 51 -1.67 -3.70 3.75
CA VAL A 51 -1.22 -2.32 3.75
C VAL A 51 -2.38 -1.44 4.22
N GLU A 52 -2.15 -0.66 5.27
CA GLU A 52 -3.13 0.29 5.79
C GLU A 52 -2.51 1.67 5.91
N ALA A 53 -3.18 2.70 5.40
CA ALA A 53 -2.69 4.08 5.50
C ALA A 53 -3.82 5.07 5.72
N ASP A 54 -3.66 5.99 6.68
CA ASP A 54 -4.61 7.09 6.82
C ASP A 54 -4.41 8.12 5.71
N ALA A 55 -3.17 8.61 5.52
CA ALA A 55 -2.83 9.52 4.45
C ALA A 55 -1.48 9.17 3.84
N CYS A 56 -1.44 9.07 2.51
CA CYS A 56 -0.23 8.86 1.73
C CYS A 56 -0.37 9.53 0.36
N ARG A 57 0.75 9.73 -0.33
CA ARG A 57 0.73 10.09 -1.75
C ARG A 57 0.33 8.89 -2.59
N GLU A 58 1.00 7.78 -2.32
CA GLU A 58 1.02 6.62 -3.21
C GLU A 58 1.42 5.36 -2.44
N ILE A 59 0.74 4.27 -2.73
CA ILE A 59 1.08 2.90 -2.33
C ILE A 59 1.32 2.10 -3.61
N TYR A 60 2.55 1.66 -3.83
CA TYR A 60 2.94 0.84 -4.96
C TYR A 60 3.37 -0.55 -4.50
N VAL A 61 2.64 -1.59 -4.90
CA VAL A 61 2.93 -2.99 -4.53
C VAL A 61 3.23 -3.81 -5.77
N THR A 62 4.46 -4.34 -5.86
CA THR A 62 4.87 -5.15 -7.03
C THR A 62 4.50 -6.62 -6.91
N GLY A 63 4.45 -7.15 -5.69
CA GLY A 63 4.12 -8.54 -5.40
C GLY A 63 2.65 -8.75 -5.08
N GLU A 64 2.36 -9.90 -4.47
CA GLU A 64 1.02 -10.23 -4.02
C GLU A 64 0.63 -9.48 -2.75
N VAL A 65 -0.59 -8.96 -2.68
CA VAL A 65 -1.13 -8.32 -1.48
C VAL A 65 -2.39 -9.01 -0.99
N GLY A 66 -2.52 -9.16 0.33
CA GLY A 66 -3.77 -9.59 0.94
C GLY A 66 -4.82 -8.48 0.85
N ASN A 67 -4.70 -7.43 1.65
CA ASN A 67 -5.65 -6.31 1.63
C ASN A 67 -4.93 -4.97 1.60
N VAL A 68 -5.49 -4.00 0.87
CA VAL A 68 -5.04 -2.60 0.89
C VAL A 68 -6.18 -1.73 1.34
N LYS A 69 -5.94 -0.91 2.36
CA LYS A 69 -6.88 0.08 2.85
C LYS A 69 -6.20 1.43 2.97
N THR A 70 -6.73 2.46 2.32
CA THR A 70 -6.25 3.83 2.53
C THR A 70 -7.39 4.82 2.63
N LEU A 71 -7.22 5.95 3.32
CA LEU A 71 -8.21 7.05 3.23
C LEU A 71 -7.82 8.03 2.12
N SER A 72 -6.53 8.26 1.91
CA SER A 72 -6.04 9.17 0.88
C SER A 72 -4.77 8.61 0.23
N GLY A 73 -4.69 8.76 -1.09
CA GLY A 73 -3.52 8.42 -1.90
C GLY A 73 -3.84 7.39 -2.96
N ASP A 74 -3.01 7.38 -4.00
CA ASP A 74 -3.18 6.47 -5.12
C ASP A 74 -2.67 5.07 -4.74
N VAL A 75 -3.37 4.04 -5.19
CA VAL A 75 -3.03 2.64 -4.93
C VAL A 75 -2.74 1.94 -6.24
N ILE A 76 -1.52 1.45 -6.40
CA ILE A 76 -1.09 0.72 -7.57
C ILE A 76 -0.59 -0.65 -7.13
N VAL A 77 -1.27 -1.70 -7.57
CA VAL A 77 -0.87 -3.09 -7.32
C VAL A 77 -0.63 -3.77 -8.65
N THR A 78 0.62 -4.11 -8.96
CA THR A 78 0.94 -4.83 -10.21
C THR A 78 0.82 -6.34 -10.06
N GLY A 79 0.94 -6.86 -8.83
CA GLY A 79 0.72 -8.28 -8.53
C GLY A 79 -0.74 -8.64 -8.27
N ASN A 80 -0.97 -9.82 -7.73
CA ASN A 80 -2.31 -10.31 -7.39
C ASN A 80 -2.79 -9.69 -6.06
N VAL A 81 -4.08 -9.38 -5.98
CA VAL A 81 -4.77 -9.00 -4.75
C VAL A 81 -5.59 -10.21 -4.28
N LYS A 82 -5.19 -10.84 -3.17
CA LYS A 82 -5.90 -11.99 -2.58
C LYS A 82 -7.17 -11.60 -1.83
N GLY A 83 -7.26 -10.37 -1.35
CA GLY A 83 -8.41 -9.81 -0.65
C GLY A 83 -8.96 -8.63 -1.42
N SER A 84 -9.16 -7.50 -0.73
CA SER A 84 -9.79 -6.30 -1.32
C SER A 84 -8.89 -5.08 -1.29
N VAL A 85 -9.15 -4.14 -2.20
CA VAL A 85 -8.55 -2.80 -2.20
C VAL A 85 -9.65 -1.78 -1.92
N GLN A 86 -9.49 -1.03 -0.84
CA GLN A 86 -10.43 0.01 -0.43
C GLN A 86 -9.69 1.32 -0.27
N THR A 87 -10.08 2.34 -1.02
CA THR A 87 -9.65 3.71 -0.80
C THR A 87 -10.86 4.62 -0.60
N MET A 88 -10.72 5.69 0.17
CA MET A 88 -11.72 6.75 0.22
C MET A 88 -11.43 7.78 -0.88
N SER A 89 -10.19 8.26 -0.99
CA SER A 89 -9.80 9.22 -2.02
C SER A 89 -8.50 8.80 -2.71
N GLY A 90 -8.51 8.80 -4.03
CA GLY A 90 -7.37 8.42 -4.87
C GLY A 90 -7.74 7.41 -5.94
N ASP A 91 -6.87 7.30 -6.94
CA ASP A 91 -7.00 6.34 -8.02
C ASP A 91 -6.54 4.95 -7.57
N VAL A 92 -7.20 3.91 -8.06
CA VAL A 92 -6.80 2.52 -7.84
C VAL A 92 -6.47 1.86 -9.17
N ALA A 93 -5.23 1.38 -9.31
CA ALA A 93 -4.78 0.59 -10.44
C ALA A 93 -4.40 -0.82 -10.00
N CYS A 94 -5.15 -1.82 -10.47
CA CYS A 94 -4.83 -3.24 -10.27
C CYS A 94 -4.41 -3.85 -11.61
N GLY A 95 -3.17 -4.34 -11.69
CA GLY A 95 -2.60 -4.99 -12.87
C GLY A 95 -2.65 -6.52 -12.84
N GLY A 96 -2.82 -7.12 -11.66
CA GLY A 96 -3.00 -8.57 -11.50
C GLY A 96 -4.45 -8.96 -11.21
N SER A 97 -4.66 -10.23 -10.88
CA SER A 97 -6.00 -10.72 -10.51
C SER A 97 -6.43 -10.19 -9.14
N VAL A 98 -7.68 -9.79 -9.00
CA VAL A 98 -8.29 -9.41 -7.72
C VAL A 98 -9.31 -10.46 -7.30
N ALA A 99 -9.07 -11.13 -6.18
CA ALA A 99 -9.96 -12.15 -5.64
C ALA A 99 -11.12 -11.59 -4.82
N GLY A 100 -10.96 -10.41 -4.21
CA GLY A 100 -12.01 -9.68 -3.51
C GLY A 100 -12.59 -8.53 -4.34
N SER A 101 -12.82 -7.38 -3.71
CA SER A 101 -13.42 -6.20 -4.35
C SER A 101 -12.46 -5.02 -4.40
N VAL A 102 -12.63 -4.16 -5.40
CA VAL A 102 -11.92 -2.88 -5.51
C VAL A 102 -12.94 -1.74 -5.42
N SER A 103 -12.74 -0.81 -4.49
CA SER A 103 -13.63 0.34 -4.33
C SER A 103 -12.85 1.61 -3.97
N THR A 104 -13.16 2.70 -4.66
CA THR A 104 -12.79 4.08 -4.30
C THR A 104 -14.07 4.89 -4.11
N MET A 105 -14.11 5.79 -3.12
CA MET A 105 -15.25 6.73 -2.99
C MET A 105 -15.08 7.91 -3.95
N SER A 106 -13.85 8.40 -4.11
CA SER A 106 -13.51 9.53 -4.98
C SER A 106 -12.20 9.25 -5.73
N GLY A 107 -12.31 8.91 -7.00
CA GLY A 107 -11.19 8.59 -7.90
C GLY A 107 -11.61 7.60 -8.97
N ASP A 108 -10.66 7.17 -9.80
CA ASP A 108 -10.89 6.15 -10.83
C ASP A 108 -10.41 4.77 -10.39
N VAL A 109 -11.13 3.72 -10.80
CA VAL A 109 -10.66 2.33 -10.69
C VAL A 109 -10.27 1.80 -12.06
N LYS A 110 -8.98 1.49 -12.21
CA LYS A 110 -8.38 0.92 -13.42
C LYS A 110 -7.97 -0.52 -13.13
N HIS A 111 -8.63 -1.47 -13.78
CA HIS A 111 -8.28 -2.88 -13.70
C HIS A 111 -7.78 -3.34 -15.08
N ARG A 112 -6.52 -3.77 -15.17
CA ARG A 112 -5.96 -4.40 -16.38
C ARG A 112 -5.87 -5.90 -16.12
N LYS A 113 -6.45 -6.69 -17.03
CA LYS A 113 -6.46 -8.15 -16.98
C LYS A 113 -5.50 -8.72 -18.03
#